data_AF-A0A7S2P7R1-F1
#
_entry.id   AF-A0A7S2P7R1-F1
#
_cell.length_a   1.000
_cell.length_b   1.000
_cell.length_c   1.000
_cell.angle_alpha   90.00
_cell.angle_beta   90.00
_cell.angle_gamma   90.00
#
_symmetry.space_group_name_H-M   'P 1'
#
loop_
_entity.id
_entity.type
_entity.pdbx_description
1 polymer ?
#
loop_
_entity_poly.entity_id
_entity_poly.type
_entity_poly.pdbx_seq_one_letter_code
_entity_poly.pdbx_strand_id
1 'polypeptide(L)'
;TNDGAYVLKDDFARIDSYYNMAQTRAVDYPDYIENFEECKYRAAYCCWVQDRQAGDNNGNCNTPYDTNCEDADPGDNTDLCYVDMENAPGSARVAGGYAIFPDDTEGDIHCHGLAWGNDVGLDDVYKGNNLFYVAMYDHLYQRGYVRNVPGAPMCGCAEQMPIVSRADCTEMDITQTVRYSWVNQQLSVRALNVNVDFNACNGANNNNNDLEAYYERLKDEGRADEEELKAL
;
A
#
# COMPACT_ATOMS: atom_id res chain seq x y z
N THR A 1 29.10 19.73 -13.49
CA THR A 1 28.44 18.66 -14.26
C THR A 1 27.56 17.94 -13.26
N ASN A 2 26.25 17.80 -13.53
CA ASN A 2 25.41 16.95 -12.70
C ASN A 2 25.92 15.53 -12.89
N ASP A 3 26.42 14.90 -11.84
CA ASP A 3 27.05 13.56 -11.90
C ASP A 3 26.01 12.44 -12.07
N GLY A 4 24.88 12.71 -12.75
CA GLY A 4 23.83 11.71 -13.03
C GLY A 4 23.08 11.15 -11.82
N ALA A 5 23.48 11.50 -10.60
CA ALA A 5 22.92 10.98 -9.36
C ALA A 5 21.61 11.68 -8.98
N TYR A 6 20.50 11.29 -9.59
CA TYR A 6 19.17 11.55 -9.03
C TYR A 6 19.00 10.65 -7.80
N VAL A 7 18.96 11.25 -6.61
CA VAL A 7 18.71 10.54 -5.36
C VAL A 7 17.23 10.69 -5.05
N LEU A 8 16.48 9.59 -5.09
CA LEU A 8 15.03 9.62 -4.89
C LEU A 8 14.64 10.35 -3.60
N LYS A 9 15.35 10.11 -2.50
CA LYS A 9 15.11 10.81 -1.23
C LYS A 9 15.17 12.33 -1.36
N ASP A 10 16.11 12.86 -2.13
CA ASP A 10 16.26 14.31 -2.30
C ASP A 10 15.17 14.86 -3.23
N ASP A 11 14.89 14.15 -4.33
CA ASP A 11 13.89 14.54 -5.32
C ASP A 11 12.46 14.49 -4.74
N PHE A 12 12.21 13.57 -3.81
CA PHE A 12 10.91 13.35 -3.16
C PHE A 12 10.85 13.87 -1.72
N ALA A 13 11.73 14.77 -1.29
CA ALA A 13 11.75 15.34 0.06
C ALA A 13 10.40 15.96 0.52
N ARG A 14 9.52 16.33 -0.41
CA ARG A 14 8.16 16.80 -0.09
C ARG A 14 7.27 15.71 0.52
N ILE A 15 7.54 14.44 0.26
CA ILE A 15 6.82 13.29 0.84
C ILE A 15 6.99 13.29 2.36
N ASP A 16 8.19 13.55 2.87
CA ASP A 16 8.45 13.65 4.33
C ASP A 16 7.60 14.74 5.00
N SER A 17 7.49 15.91 4.35
CA SER A 17 6.61 16.98 4.83
C SER A 17 5.13 16.59 4.81
N TYR A 18 4.70 15.80 3.82
CA TYR A 18 3.33 15.32 3.72
C TYR A 18 3.05 14.19 4.73
N TYR A 19 4.03 13.35 5.03
CA TYR A 19 3.95 12.32 6.08
C TYR A 19 3.64 12.93 7.45
N ASN A 20 4.37 13.99 7.83
CA ASN A 20 4.07 14.73 9.07
C ASN A 20 2.61 15.25 9.12
N MET A 21 2.03 15.58 7.96
CA MET A 21 0.62 16.00 7.86
C MET A 21 -0.33 14.80 7.95
N ALA A 22 -0.01 13.69 7.28
CA ALA A 22 -0.76 12.44 7.33
C ALA A 22 -0.81 11.83 8.75
N GLN A 23 0.15 12.13 9.63
CA GLN A 23 0.08 11.72 11.03
C GLN A 23 -0.96 12.49 11.87
N THR A 24 -1.51 13.59 11.35
CA THR A 24 -2.40 14.48 12.15
C THR A 24 -3.69 14.90 11.44
N ARG A 25 -3.88 14.49 10.19
CA ARG A 25 -5.04 14.86 9.35
C ARG A 25 -5.40 13.73 8.42
N ALA A 26 -6.69 13.58 8.13
CA ALA A 26 -7.15 12.64 7.11
C ALA A 26 -6.62 13.03 5.73
N VAL A 27 -6.15 12.02 5.00
CA VAL A 27 -5.78 12.07 3.60
C VAL A 27 -6.90 11.37 2.84
N ASP A 28 -7.47 12.05 1.84
CA ASP A 28 -8.54 11.48 1.03
C ASP A 28 -8.05 10.22 0.31
N TYR A 29 -8.86 9.16 0.35
CA TYR A 29 -8.61 7.98 -0.45
C TYR A 29 -8.82 8.30 -1.93
N PRO A 30 -7.93 7.87 -2.84
CA PRO A 30 -7.98 8.27 -4.25
C PRO A 30 -9.00 7.47 -5.06
N ASP A 31 -10.25 7.40 -4.60
CA ASP A 31 -11.36 6.66 -5.23
C ASP A 31 -11.76 7.18 -6.63
N TYR A 32 -11.29 8.37 -7.00
CA TYR A 32 -11.42 8.93 -8.34
C TYR A 32 -10.45 8.34 -9.37
N ILE A 33 -9.51 7.50 -8.93
CA ILE A 33 -8.58 6.76 -9.78
C ILE A 33 -9.14 5.35 -9.97
N GLU A 34 -9.21 4.89 -11.23
CA GLU A 34 -9.72 3.55 -11.60
C GLU A 34 -9.15 2.41 -10.75
N ASN A 35 -7.85 2.48 -10.43
CA ASN A 35 -7.16 1.48 -9.60
C ASN A 35 -7.70 1.35 -8.16
N PHE A 36 -8.42 2.36 -7.67
CA PHE A 36 -8.90 2.47 -6.30
C PHE A 36 -10.41 2.72 -6.22
N GLU A 37 -11.11 2.55 -7.34
CA GLU A 37 -12.56 2.70 -7.41
C GLU A 37 -13.26 1.49 -6.77
N GLU A 38 -14.20 1.75 -5.85
CA GLU A 38 -15.07 0.78 -5.15
C GLU A 38 -14.42 -0.27 -4.25
N CYS A 39 -13.15 -0.67 -4.46
CA CYS A 39 -12.39 -1.70 -3.73
C CYS A 39 -13.26 -2.75 -3.03
N LYS A 40 -13.79 -3.68 -3.83
CA LYS A 40 -14.78 -4.67 -3.42
C LYS A 40 -14.36 -5.45 -2.18
N TYR A 41 -13.09 -5.82 -2.09
CA TYR A 41 -12.58 -6.59 -0.96
C TYR A 41 -12.10 -5.73 0.21
N ARG A 42 -12.23 -4.40 0.15
CA ARG A 42 -11.73 -3.49 1.21
C ARG A 42 -10.27 -3.73 1.59
N ALA A 43 -9.48 -4.05 0.58
CA ALA A 43 -8.05 -4.23 0.67
C ALA A 43 -7.41 -3.60 -0.55
N ALA A 44 -6.22 -3.05 -0.36
CA ALA A 44 -5.42 -2.48 -1.43
C ALA A 44 -3.96 -2.76 -1.12
N TYR A 45 -3.16 -2.99 -2.15
CA TYR A 45 -1.73 -3.17 -1.97
C TYR A 45 -0.97 -2.69 -3.20
N CYS A 46 0.33 -2.56 -3.00
CA CYS A 46 1.28 -2.18 -4.01
C CYS A 46 2.28 -3.31 -4.22
N CYS A 47 2.80 -3.45 -5.44
CA CYS A 47 3.89 -4.35 -5.76
C CYS A 47 4.95 -3.63 -6.59
N TRP A 48 6.20 -3.76 -6.16
CA TRP A 48 7.36 -3.14 -6.79
C TRP A 48 8.32 -4.19 -7.29
N VAL A 49 8.96 -3.88 -8.42
CA VAL A 49 9.90 -4.77 -9.12
C VAL A 49 11.27 -4.12 -9.31
N GLN A 50 11.50 -2.96 -8.71
CA GLN A 50 12.77 -2.26 -8.86
C GLN A 50 13.08 -1.38 -7.65
N ASP A 51 14.36 -1.35 -7.28
CA ASP A 51 14.95 -0.46 -6.31
C ASP A 51 15.84 0.61 -6.99
N ARG A 52 15.73 1.83 -6.51
CA ARG A 52 16.42 3.02 -7.02
C ARG A 52 17.11 3.82 -5.92
N GLN A 53 17.17 3.34 -4.69
CA GLN A 53 17.79 4.04 -3.59
C GLN A 53 18.92 3.23 -2.93
N ALA A 54 20.10 3.83 -2.83
CA ALA A 54 21.25 3.17 -2.24
C ALA A 54 21.42 3.56 -0.77
N GLY A 55 21.84 2.61 0.06
CA GLY A 55 22.26 2.87 1.44
C GLY A 55 21.11 3.08 2.44
N ASP A 56 19.91 2.57 2.13
CA ASP A 56 18.76 2.54 3.04
C ASP A 56 18.52 1.15 3.67
N ASN A 57 19.44 0.20 3.46
CA ASN A 57 19.37 -1.19 3.91
C ASN A 57 18.15 -1.96 3.37
N ASN A 58 17.61 -1.56 2.23
CA ASN A 58 16.56 -2.25 1.49
C ASN A 58 17.02 -2.48 0.04
N GLY A 59 16.49 -3.51 -0.59
CA GLY A 59 16.83 -3.86 -1.97
C GLY A 59 18.32 -4.03 -2.27
N ASN A 60 18.64 -3.95 -3.56
CA ASN A 60 19.96 -4.23 -4.10
C ASN A 60 20.62 -3.00 -4.77
N CYS A 61 19.98 -1.83 -4.78
CA CYS A 61 20.55 -0.61 -5.35
C CYS A 61 21.78 -0.14 -4.56
N ASN A 62 22.84 0.22 -5.29
CA ASN A 62 24.09 0.69 -4.71
C ASN A 62 24.65 1.91 -5.45
N THR A 63 25.58 2.63 -4.85
CA THR A 63 26.30 3.70 -5.58
C THR A 63 27.42 3.10 -6.45
N PRO A 64 27.72 3.70 -7.63
CA PRO A 64 27.03 4.82 -8.25
C PRO A 64 25.67 4.43 -8.89
N TYR A 65 24.68 5.32 -8.74
CA TYR A 65 23.28 5.08 -9.10
C TYR A 65 23.04 4.73 -10.58
N ASP A 66 23.80 5.36 -11.47
CA ASP A 66 23.71 5.21 -12.92
C ASP A 66 24.16 3.84 -13.44
N THR A 67 24.83 3.05 -12.60
CA THR A 67 25.36 1.74 -12.97
C THR A 67 24.74 0.63 -12.15
N ASN A 68 24.55 0.87 -10.85
CA ASN A 68 24.16 -0.17 -9.88
C ASN A 68 22.68 -0.12 -9.50
N CYS A 69 21.89 0.78 -10.08
CA CYS A 69 20.45 0.90 -9.82
C CYS A 69 19.60 0.97 -11.09
N GLU A 70 20.17 0.69 -12.28
CA GLU A 70 19.38 0.69 -13.52
C GLU A 70 18.33 -0.42 -13.54
N ASP A 71 18.70 -1.57 -12.97
CA ASP A 71 17.95 -2.83 -12.90
C ASP A 71 18.17 -3.52 -11.54
N ALA A 72 18.26 -2.72 -10.47
CA ALA A 72 18.40 -3.27 -9.13
C ALA A 72 17.03 -3.72 -8.62
N ASP A 73 17.05 -4.88 -7.98
CA ASP A 73 15.88 -5.54 -7.43
C ASP A 73 15.50 -5.00 -6.05
N PRO A 74 14.19 -4.93 -5.72
CA PRO A 74 13.74 -4.65 -4.36
C PRO A 74 14.02 -5.84 -3.45
N GLY A 75 13.85 -5.66 -2.14
CA GLY A 75 13.91 -6.78 -1.20
C GLY A 75 12.71 -7.70 -1.39
N ASP A 76 12.95 -8.95 -1.79
CA ASP A 76 11.91 -9.94 -2.06
C ASP A 76 11.08 -10.30 -0.82
N ASN A 77 9.76 -10.38 -0.97
CA ASN A 77 8.85 -10.90 0.06
C ASN A 77 7.71 -11.77 -0.48
N THR A 78 7.68 -12.04 -1.79
CA THR A 78 6.60 -12.81 -2.41
C THR A 78 6.97 -13.36 -3.79
N ASP A 79 6.32 -14.46 -4.14
CA ASP A 79 6.30 -15.00 -5.50
C ASP A 79 5.08 -14.44 -6.25
N LEU A 80 5.25 -14.14 -7.53
CA LEU A 80 4.18 -13.67 -8.41
C LEU A 80 3.64 -14.83 -9.23
N CYS A 81 2.37 -15.17 -9.06
CA CYS A 81 1.76 -16.29 -9.79
C CYS A 81 1.38 -15.86 -11.21
N TYR A 82 0.50 -14.86 -11.31
CA TYR A 82 0.01 -14.35 -12.59
C TYR A 82 -0.62 -12.96 -12.45
N VAL A 83 -0.70 -12.27 -13.57
CA VAL A 83 -1.45 -11.03 -13.74
C VAL A 83 -2.63 -11.32 -14.65
N ASP A 84 -3.85 -11.08 -14.16
CA ASP A 84 -5.06 -11.04 -14.99
C ASP A 84 -5.33 -9.58 -15.42
N MET A 85 -5.07 -9.28 -16.68
CA MET A 85 -5.20 -7.93 -17.22
C MET A 85 -6.66 -7.52 -17.44
N GLU A 86 -7.62 -8.45 -17.36
CA GLU A 86 -9.06 -8.12 -17.39
C GLU A 86 -9.49 -7.38 -16.12
N ASN A 87 -8.77 -7.57 -15.01
CA ASN A 87 -9.08 -6.93 -13.73
C ASN A 87 -8.60 -5.47 -13.65
N ALA A 88 -7.64 -5.07 -14.49
CA ALA A 88 -7.08 -3.72 -14.48
C ALA A 88 -6.76 -3.20 -15.90
N PRO A 89 -7.75 -3.16 -16.83
CA PRO A 89 -7.50 -2.87 -18.25
C PRO A 89 -6.92 -1.47 -18.49
N GLY A 90 -7.32 -0.47 -17.68
CA GLY A 90 -6.77 0.89 -17.75
C GLY A 90 -5.27 0.94 -17.46
N SER A 91 -4.80 0.16 -16.48
CA SER A 91 -3.39 0.04 -16.11
C SER A 91 -2.62 -0.87 -17.07
N ALA A 92 -3.22 -2.00 -17.49
CA ALA A 92 -2.62 -2.94 -18.42
C ALA A 92 -2.52 -2.41 -19.86
N ARG A 93 -3.33 -1.39 -20.22
CA ARG A 93 -3.47 -0.82 -21.57
C ARG A 93 -3.94 -1.83 -22.63
N VAL A 94 -4.54 -2.92 -22.20
CA VAL A 94 -5.16 -3.96 -23.03
C VAL A 94 -6.53 -4.31 -22.46
N ALA A 95 -7.41 -4.89 -23.29
CA ALA A 95 -8.75 -5.26 -22.85
C ALA A 95 -8.78 -6.51 -21.96
N GLY A 96 -7.70 -7.31 -21.97
CA GLY A 96 -7.60 -8.56 -21.25
C GLY A 96 -6.36 -9.36 -21.66
N GLY A 97 -6.08 -10.43 -20.93
CA GLY A 97 -4.93 -11.30 -21.14
C GLY A 97 -4.28 -11.72 -19.82
N TYR A 98 -3.46 -12.75 -19.89
CA TYR A 98 -2.71 -13.25 -18.74
C TYR A 98 -1.21 -13.10 -18.96
N ALA A 99 -0.50 -12.61 -17.95
CA ALA A 99 0.94 -12.83 -17.81
C ALA A 99 1.16 -13.87 -16.71
N ILE A 100 1.87 -14.95 -17.04
CA ILE A 100 2.12 -16.07 -16.14
C ILE A 100 3.62 -16.12 -15.87
N PHE A 101 4.00 -16.26 -14.61
CA PHE A 101 5.38 -16.26 -14.16
C PHE A 101 5.66 -17.60 -13.46
N PRO A 102 6.03 -18.65 -14.20
CA PRO A 102 6.37 -19.93 -13.61
C PRO A 102 7.80 -19.91 -13.05
N ASP A 103 8.07 -20.71 -12.02
CA ASP A 103 9.41 -21.05 -11.52
C ASP A 103 10.29 -19.82 -11.21
N ASP A 104 9.77 -18.83 -10.48
CA ASP A 104 10.45 -17.60 -10.02
C ASP A 104 11.05 -16.76 -11.17
N THR A 105 10.39 -16.75 -12.33
CA THR A 105 10.85 -16.00 -13.52
C THR A 105 10.54 -14.51 -13.46
N GLU A 106 9.76 -14.07 -12.47
CA GLU A 106 9.40 -12.69 -12.20
C GLU A 106 10.55 -11.84 -11.65
N GLY A 107 11.56 -12.46 -11.03
CA GLY A 107 12.58 -11.77 -10.23
C GLY A 107 12.08 -11.37 -8.83
N ASP A 108 12.90 -10.65 -8.08
CA ASP A 108 12.52 -10.24 -6.71
C ASP A 108 11.35 -9.24 -6.75
N ILE A 109 10.29 -9.51 -5.98
CA ILE A 109 9.12 -8.65 -5.91
C ILE A 109 8.83 -8.32 -4.45
N HIS A 110 8.51 -7.05 -4.21
CA HIS A 110 8.04 -6.62 -2.89
C HIS A 110 6.60 -6.16 -2.98
N CYS A 111 5.71 -6.80 -2.23
CA CYS A 111 4.31 -6.39 -2.11
C CYS A 111 3.96 -5.98 -0.68
N HIS A 112 3.27 -4.85 -0.52
CA HIS A 112 2.84 -4.33 0.77
C HIS A 112 1.49 -3.61 0.65
N GLY A 113 0.59 -3.84 1.60
CA GLY A 113 -0.76 -3.30 1.55
C GLY A 113 -1.40 -2.92 2.86
N LEU A 114 -2.72 -2.76 2.77
CA LEU A 114 -3.63 -2.37 3.81
C LEU A 114 -5.00 -3.01 3.57
N ALA A 115 -5.75 -3.22 4.64
CA ALA A 115 -7.17 -3.54 4.58
C ALA A 115 -7.94 -2.71 5.62
N TRP A 116 -9.26 -2.64 5.46
CA TRP A 116 -10.14 -1.93 6.39
C TRP A 116 -11.46 -2.66 6.60
N GLY A 117 -12.10 -2.42 7.74
CA GLY A 117 -13.38 -3.03 8.09
C GLY A 117 -14.56 -2.56 7.24
N ASN A 118 -15.66 -3.32 7.29
CA ASN A 118 -16.98 -2.98 6.73
C ASN A 118 -17.79 -2.03 7.63
N ASP A 119 -17.28 -1.72 8.81
CA ASP A 119 -17.82 -0.71 9.71
C ASP A 119 -17.32 0.68 9.31
N VAL A 120 -18.09 1.72 9.67
CA VAL A 120 -17.66 3.12 9.53
C VAL A 120 -16.65 3.46 10.64
N GLY A 121 -15.52 2.76 10.62
CA GLY A 121 -14.42 2.82 11.57
C GLY A 121 -13.40 3.91 11.24
N LEU A 122 -12.43 4.11 12.14
CA LEU A 122 -11.35 5.07 11.91
C LEU A 122 -10.38 4.60 10.81
N ASP A 123 -10.19 3.30 10.66
CA ASP A 123 -9.42 2.71 9.56
C ASP A 123 -10.05 3.01 8.20
N ASP A 124 -11.38 2.96 8.06
CA ASP A 124 -12.07 3.36 6.82
C ASP A 124 -11.93 4.86 6.54
N VAL A 125 -12.05 5.72 7.56
CA VAL A 125 -11.89 7.17 7.41
C VAL A 125 -10.46 7.58 7.03
N TYR A 126 -9.46 6.88 7.58
CA TYR A 126 -8.04 7.20 7.38
C TYR A 126 -7.35 6.26 6.41
N LYS A 127 -8.05 5.39 5.66
CA LYS A 127 -7.43 4.46 4.70
C LYS A 127 -6.54 5.14 3.66
N GLY A 128 -6.86 6.39 3.28
CA GLY A 128 -6.00 7.21 2.41
C GLY A 128 -4.66 7.56 3.07
N ASN A 129 -4.60 7.72 4.39
CA ASN A 129 -3.36 7.91 5.14
C ASN A 129 -2.48 6.68 5.07
N ASN A 130 -3.08 5.50 5.27
CA ASN A 130 -2.35 4.23 5.23
C ASN A 130 -1.83 3.93 3.81
N LEU A 131 -2.66 4.15 2.78
CA LEU A 131 -2.23 4.03 1.39
C LEU A 131 -1.08 5.00 1.08
N PHE A 132 -1.17 6.27 1.50
CA PHE A 132 -0.08 7.23 1.33
C PHE A 132 1.20 6.77 2.05
N TYR A 133 1.08 6.27 3.29
CA TYR A 133 2.21 5.80 4.06
C TYR A 133 2.93 4.65 3.34
N VAL A 134 2.18 3.60 2.97
CA VAL A 134 2.72 2.42 2.27
C VAL A 134 3.33 2.83 0.93
N ALA A 135 2.55 3.47 0.05
CA ALA A 135 2.98 3.69 -1.32
C ALA A 135 4.08 4.76 -1.45
N MET A 136 3.92 5.87 -0.72
CA MET A 136 4.72 7.08 -0.95
C MET A 136 5.82 7.23 0.09
N TYR A 137 5.50 7.09 1.38
CA TYR A 137 6.47 7.37 2.43
C TYR A 137 7.41 6.19 2.67
N ASP A 138 6.92 4.99 2.96
CA ASP A 138 7.76 3.83 3.26
C ASP A 138 8.46 3.35 1.98
N HIS A 139 7.72 2.87 0.99
CA HIS A 139 8.33 2.15 -0.13
C HIS A 139 9.00 3.07 -1.16
N LEU A 140 8.40 4.20 -1.54
CA LEU A 140 9.06 5.14 -2.47
C LEU A 140 10.15 5.99 -1.79
N TYR A 141 9.82 6.72 -0.73
CA TYR A 141 10.74 7.70 -0.13
C TYR A 141 11.79 7.08 0.81
N GLN A 142 11.42 6.15 1.68
CA GLN A 142 12.38 5.52 2.59
C GLN A 142 13.17 4.38 1.95
N ARG A 143 12.58 3.64 1.01
CA ARG A 143 13.19 2.43 0.42
C ARG A 143 13.51 2.49 -1.08
N GLY A 144 13.06 3.53 -1.79
CA GLY A 144 13.35 3.69 -3.22
C GLY A 144 12.69 2.68 -4.17
N TYR A 145 11.67 1.97 -3.72
CA TYR A 145 10.98 0.97 -4.53
C TYR A 145 10.04 1.62 -5.55
N VAL A 146 10.16 1.20 -6.79
CA VAL A 146 9.49 1.77 -7.97
C VAL A 146 9.16 0.68 -8.99
N ARG A 147 8.48 1.12 -10.06
CA ARG A 147 7.95 0.32 -11.18
C ARG A 147 6.90 -0.71 -10.75
N ASN A 148 5.92 -0.88 -11.62
CA ASN A 148 4.86 -1.85 -11.47
C ASN A 148 5.28 -3.20 -12.05
N VAL A 149 4.64 -4.27 -11.57
CA VAL A 149 4.63 -5.56 -12.25
C VAL A 149 4.08 -5.38 -13.67
N PRO A 150 4.74 -5.93 -14.71
CA PRO A 150 4.27 -5.80 -16.08
C PRO A 150 2.81 -6.25 -16.27
N GLY A 151 1.98 -5.36 -16.81
CA GLY A 151 0.56 -5.62 -17.04
C GLY A 151 -0.36 -5.35 -15.85
N ALA A 152 0.18 -4.95 -14.69
CA ALA A 152 -0.57 -4.61 -13.50
C ALA A 152 -0.34 -3.17 -13.05
N PRO A 153 -1.26 -2.56 -12.27
CA PRO A 153 -0.96 -1.32 -11.58
C PRO A 153 0.19 -1.47 -10.57
N MET A 154 0.86 -0.37 -10.24
CA MET A 154 1.85 -0.37 -9.14
C MET A 154 1.15 -0.55 -7.79
N CYS A 155 0.00 0.09 -7.64
CA CYS A 155 -0.86 0.02 -6.47
C CYS A 155 -2.32 0.06 -6.93
N GLY A 156 -3.18 -0.71 -6.26
CA GLY A 156 -4.61 -0.77 -6.55
C GLY A 156 -5.38 -1.54 -5.48
N CYS A 157 -6.71 -1.59 -5.64
CA CYS A 157 -7.56 -2.52 -4.92
C CYS A 157 -7.09 -3.96 -5.16
N ALA A 158 -7.21 -4.82 -4.15
CA ALA A 158 -6.66 -6.16 -4.22
C ALA A 158 -7.16 -6.98 -5.42
N GLU A 159 -8.42 -6.82 -5.82
CA GLU A 159 -8.99 -7.49 -6.99
C GLU A 159 -8.39 -7.05 -8.33
N GLN A 160 -7.73 -5.90 -8.39
CA GLN A 160 -7.07 -5.35 -9.58
C GLN A 160 -5.56 -5.61 -9.62
N MET A 161 -5.01 -6.18 -8.55
CA MET A 161 -3.59 -6.44 -8.39
C MET A 161 -3.23 -7.87 -8.84
N PRO A 162 -1.94 -8.16 -9.10
CA PRO A 162 -1.49 -9.50 -9.47
C PRO A 162 -1.69 -10.51 -8.36
N ILE A 163 -1.92 -11.79 -8.68
CA ILE A 163 -1.96 -12.83 -7.64
C ILE A 163 -0.54 -13.14 -7.16
N VAL A 164 -0.31 -12.92 -5.88
CA VAL A 164 0.99 -13.08 -5.21
C VAL A 164 0.87 -14.05 -4.04
N SER A 165 1.95 -14.74 -3.68
CA SER A 165 1.95 -15.69 -2.56
C SER A 165 1.84 -15.00 -1.20
N ARG A 166 2.24 -13.72 -1.10
CA ARG A 166 2.19 -12.93 0.12
C ARG A 166 2.22 -11.42 -0.16
N ALA A 167 1.65 -10.63 0.75
CA ALA A 167 1.95 -9.21 0.84
C ALA A 167 2.13 -8.82 2.31
N ASP A 168 3.14 -7.99 2.59
CA ASP A 168 3.26 -7.36 3.91
C ASP A 168 2.10 -6.39 4.15
N CYS A 169 1.84 -5.97 5.39
CA CYS A 169 0.85 -4.93 5.62
C CYS A 169 1.13 -3.95 6.74
N THR A 170 0.54 -2.76 6.59
CA THR A 170 0.49 -1.72 7.60
C THR A 170 -0.93 -1.59 8.15
N GLU A 171 -1.04 -1.52 9.47
CA GLU A 171 -2.25 -1.06 10.15
C GLU A 171 -1.98 0.28 10.86
N MET A 172 -3.04 1.06 11.08
CA MET A 172 -2.95 2.33 11.79
C MET A 172 -3.44 2.19 13.23
N ASP A 173 -2.71 2.77 14.18
CA ASP A 173 -3.21 3.09 15.50
C ASP A 173 -3.64 4.56 15.54
N ILE A 174 -4.93 4.82 15.73
CA ILE A 174 -5.52 6.14 15.58
C ILE A 174 -6.08 6.62 16.92
N THR A 175 -5.48 7.68 17.46
CA THR A 175 -5.98 8.36 18.66
C THR A 175 -6.62 9.70 18.31
N GLN A 176 -7.89 9.87 18.65
CA GLN A 176 -8.63 11.11 18.40
C GLN A 176 -9.20 11.72 19.69
N THR A 177 -8.96 13.02 19.88
CA THR A 177 -9.69 13.82 20.88
C THR A 177 -10.87 14.51 20.23
N VAL A 178 -12.09 14.18 20.66
CA VAL A 178 -13.32 14.81 20.15
C VAL A 178 -13.97 15.72 21.20
N ARG A 179 -14.57 16.82 20.74
CA ARG A 179 -15.44 17.68 21.54
C ARG A 179 -16.88 17.48 21.12
N TYR A 180 -17.70 17.11 22.10
CA TYR A 180 -19.15 17.07 21.96
C TYR A 180 -19.73 18.43 22.32
N SER A 181 -20.69 18.87 21.52
CA SER A 181 -21.45 20.10 21.76
C SER A 181 -22.92 19.85 21.46
N TRP A 182 -23.80 20.39 22.30
CA TRP A 182 -25.25 20.30 22.12
C TRP A 182 -25.78 21.70 21.83
N VAL A 183 -26.18 21.95 20.59
CA VAL A 183 -26.65 23.25 20.12
C VAL A 183 -27.94 23.05 19.34
N ASN A 184 -28.99 23.80 19.64
CA ASN A 184 -30.30 23.73 18.94
C ASN A 184 -30.90 22.31 18.84
N GLN A 185 -30.76 21.49 19.89
CA GLN A 185 -31.21 20.08 19.92
C GLN A 185 -30.48 19.17 18.91
N GLN A 186 -29.31 19.59 18.42
CA GLN A 186 -28.43 18.79 17.59
C GLN A 186 -27.12 18.51 18.34
N LEU A 187 -26.68 17.25 18.31
CA LEU A 187 -25.34 16.86 18.73
C LEU A 187 -24.36 17.21 17.62
N SER A 188 -23.37 18.04 17.93
CA SER A 188 -22.25 18.36 17.05
C SER A 188 -20.97 17.78 17.66
N VAL A 189 -20.30 16.93 16.89
CA VAL A 189 -19.02 16.30 17.24
C VAL A 189 -17.93 16.96 16.41
N ARG A 190 -16.87 17.43 17.07
CA ARG A 190 -15.70 18.02 16.40
C ARG A 190 -14.42 17.35 16.85
N ALA A 191 -13.65 16.84 15.91
CA ALA A 191 -12.27 16.42 16.13
C ALA A 191 -11.41 17.64 16.53
N LEU A 192 -10.75 17.56 17.67
CA LEU A 192 -9.81 18.59 18.15
C LEU A 192 -8.38 18.25 17.77
N ASN A 193 -7.97 17.00 18.05
CA ASN A 193 -6.65 16.47 17.74
C ASN A 193 -6.80 15.04 17.21
N VAL A 194 -5.96 14.70 16.25
CA VAL A 194 -5.82 13.36 15.68
C VAL A 194 -4.34 13.03 15.70
N ASN A 195 -4.01 11.82 16.08
CA ASN A 195 -2.71 11.21 15.91
C ASN A 195 -2.92 9.87 15.19
N VAL A 196 -2.13 9.63 14.16
CA VAL A 196 -2.11 8.39 13.37
C VAL A 196 -0.68 7.85 13.43
N ASP A 197 -0.53 6.68 14.03
CA ASP A 197 0.70 5.90 14.03
C ASP A 197 0.56 4.73 13.04
N PHE A 198 1.61 4.47 12.27
CA PHE A 198 1.64 3.40 11.26
C PHE A 198 2.52 2.26 11.77
N ASN A 199 1.95 1.06 11.85
CA ASN A 199 2.62 -0.11 12.40
C ASN A 199 2.48 -1.29 11.44
N ALA A 200 3.40 -2.26 11.53
CA ALA A 200 3.16 -3.56 10.92
C ALA A 200 1.84 -4.13 11.48
N CYS A 201 1.02 -4.67 10.58
CA CYS A 201 -0.27 -5.23 10.94
C CYS A 201 -0.12 -6.47 11.83
N ASN A 202 -1.00 -6.64 12.82
CA ASN A 202 -1.13 -7.90 13.55
C ASN A 202 -2.08 -8.83 12.79
N GLY A 203 -1.61 -9.98 12.33
CA GLY A 203 -2.47 -10.93 11.60
C GLY A 203 -3.12 -11.96 12.53
N ALA A 204 -4.10 -12.68 12.01
CA ALA A 204 -4.65 -13.86 12.66
C ALA A 204 -3.58 -14.94 12.83
N ASN A 205 -3.81 -15.87 13.77
CA ASN A 205 -2.98 -17.07 13.94
C ASN A 205 -1.48 -16.80 14.19
N ASN A 206 -1.13 -15.63 14.76
CA ASN A 206 0.24 -15.12 14.92
C ASN A 206 1.02 -14.91 13.60
N ASN A 207 0.33 -14.85 12.47
CA ASN A 207 0.94 -14.51 11.18
C ASN A 207 0.96 -12.98 11.01
N ASN A 208 1.78 -12.30 11.81
CA ASN A 208 1.90 -10.85 11.77
C ASN A 208 2.61 -10.37 10.50
N ASN A 209 2.36 -9.11 10.15
CA ASN A 209 2.88 -8.44 8.96
C ASN A 209 2.42 -9.11 7.65
N ASP A 210 1.26 -9.73 7.62
CA ASP A 210 0.74 -10.47 6.46
C ASP A 210 -0.68 -10.01 6.14
N LEU A 211 -0.91 -9.55 4.90
CA LEU A 211 -2.16 -8.91 4.50
C LEU A 211 -3.35 -9.86 4.52
N GLU A 212 -3.18 -11.09 4.08
CA GLU A 212 -4.24 -12.11 4.10
C GLU A 212 -4.60 -12.45 5.55
N ALA A 213 -3.60 -12.68 6.40
CA ALA A 213 -3.83 -12.94 7.82
C ALA A 213 -4.43 -11.74 8.57
N TYR A 214 -4.07 -10.52 8.20
CA TYR A 214 -4.69 -9.31 8.72
C TYR A 214 -6.17 -9.22 8.32
N TYR A 215 -6.49 -9.58 7.09
CA TYR A 215 -7.87 -9.67 6.62
C TYR A 215 -8.66 -10.75 7.35
N GLU A 216 -8.04 -11.92 7.58
CA GLU A 216 -8.62 -12.99 8.39
C GLU A 216 -8.95 -12.48 9.80
N ARG A 217 -8.07 -11.68 10.41
CA ARG A 217 -8.34 -11.03 11.72
C ARG A 217 -9.57 -10.12 11.65
N LEU A 218 -9.67 -9.26 10.63
CA LEU A 218 -10.85 -8.40 10.45
C LEU A 218 -12.14 -9.22 10.34
N LYS A 219 -12.10 -10.35 9.62
CA LYS A 219 -13.24 -11.26 9.51
C LYS A 219 -13.57 -11.94 10.84
N ASP A 220 -12.58 -12.39 11.60
CA ASP A 220 -12.78 -12.97 12.95
C ASP A 220 -13.34 -11.94 13.95
N GLU A 221 -13.01 -10.67 13.78
CA GLU A 221 -13.58 -9.53 14.52
C GLU A 221 -15.00 -9.16 14.06
N GLY A 222 -15.51 -9.78 13.00
CA GLY A 222 -16.83 -9.50 12.41
C GLY A 222 -16.87 -8.22 11.56
N ARG A 223 -15.71 -7.78 11.06
CA ARG A 223 -15.51 -6.55 10.28
C ARG A 223 -15.23 -6.82 8.80
N ALA A 224 -15.22 -8.08 8.37
CA ALA A 224 -15.09 -8.47 6.97
C ALA A 224 -15.83 -9.79 6.70
N ASP A 225 -16.08 -10.11 5.43
CA ASP A 225 -16.84 -11.29 5.04
C ASP A 225 -15.94 -12.46 4.57
N GLU A 226 -16.36 -13.68 4.86
CA GLU A 226 -15.66 -14.91 4.46
C GLU A 226 -15.55 -15.06 2.93
N GLU A 227 -16.50 -14.51 2.18
CA GLU A 227 -16.46 -14.54 0.71
C GLU A 227 -15.38 -13.63 0.14
N GLU A 228 -15.07 -12.52 0.81
CA GLU A 228 -14.03 -11.59 0.40
C GLU A 228 -12.64 -12.15 0.74
N LEU A 229 -12.49 -12.77 1.91
CA LEU A 229 -11.24 -13.44 2.30
C LEU A 229 -10.85 -14.54 1.30
N LYS A 230 -11.82 -15.32 0.79
CA LYS A 230 -11.55 -16.37 -0.20
C LYS A 230 -11.16 -15.85 -1.59
N ALA A 231 -11.35 -14.56 -1.82
CA ALA A 231 -11.10 -13.91 -3.10
C ALA A 231 -9.87 -13.00 -3.08
N LEU A 232 -9.26 -12.84 -1.90
CA LEU A 232 -7.92 -12.29 -1.68
C LEU A 232 -6.86 -13.37 -1.91
#